data_AF-H2XST4-F1
#
_entry.id   AF-H2XST4-F1
#
_cell.length_a   1.000
_cell.length_b   1.000
_cell.length_c   1.000
_cell.angle_alpha   90.00
_cell.angle_beta   90.00
_cell.angle_gamma   90.00
#
_symmetry.space_group_name_H-M   'P 1'
#
loop_
_entity.id
_entity.type
_entity.pdbx_description
1 polymer ?
#
loop_
_entity_poly.entity_id
_entity_poly.type
_entity_poly.pdbx_seq_one_letter_code
_entity_poly.pdbx_strand_id
1 'polypeptide(L)'
;MSCSTYCPPCSTYTPVAGQCCGMCVQTACSVADENNSTQCKPIGDHWQDLDKCISSICVANPNGHTTVTTAPITCPPVAMPTCTPCYKIATYTEDCCEKYHCIPDDVCCLSGPAIKLPGETWEPDACNECQCTNNMNHTS
;
A
#
# COMPACT_ATOMS: atom_id res chain seq x y z
N MET A 1 -35.79 41.27 -5.23
CA MET A 1 -34.76 40.63 -4.39
C MET A 1 -34.18 39.46 -5.17
N SER A 2 -32.87 39.39 -5.33
CA SER A 2 -32.16 38.31 -6.03
C SER A 2 -31.29 37.57 -5.04
N CYS A 3 -31.51 36.26 -4.88
CA CYS A 3 -30.64 35.41 -4.08
C CYS A 3 -29.38 35.06 -4.88
N SER A 4 -28.21 35.16 -4.24
CA SER A 4 -26.98 34.65 -4.84
C SER A 4 -27.02 33.12 -4.86
N THR A 5 -26.82 32.54 -6.03
CA THR A 5 -26.66 31.08 -6.21
C THR A 5 -25.20 30.66 -6.22
N TYR A 6 -24.27 31.61 -6.05
CA TYR A 6 -22.85 31.32 -5.98
C TYR A 6 -22.51 30.68 -4.63
N CYS A 7 -21.98 29.46 -4.67
CA CYS A 7 -21.51 28.74 -3.51
C CYS A 7 -19.99 28.55 -3.55
N PRO A 8 -19.35 28.37 -2.38
CA PRO A 8 -17.95 27.97 -2.31
C PRO A 8 -17.68 26.67 -3.08
N PRO A 9 -16.41 26.39 -3.43
CA PRO A 9 -16.02 25.12 -4.04
C PRO A 9 -16.58 23.92 -3.26
N CYS A 10 -16.96 22.88 -3.99
CA CYS A 10 -17.48 21.63 -3.41
C CYS A 10 -18.78 21.78 -2.60
N SER A 11 -19.50 22.88 -2.82
CA SER A 11 -20.80 23.16 -2.22
C SER A 11 -21.86 23.40 -3.29
N THR A 12 -23.11 23.06 -2.99
CA THR A 12 -24.24 23.20 -3.91
C THR A 12 -25.36 24.02 -3.27
N TYR A 13 -25.89 24.98 -4.01
CA TYR A 13 -27.03 25.79 -3.57
C TYR A 13 -28.29 24.93 -3.56
N THR A 14 -28.92 24.83 -2.39
CA THR A 14 -30.13 24.05 -2.18
C THR A 14 -31.26 24.97 -1.72
N PRO A 15 -32.39 25.05 -2.46
CA PRO A 15 -33.55 25.84 -2.03
C PRO A 15 -34.18 25.23 -0.78
N VAL A 16 -34.53 26.09 0.19
CA VAL A 16 -35.15 25.67 1.47
C VAL A 16 -36.62 26.11 1.48
N ALA A 17 -37.53 25.17 1.65
CA ALA A 17 -38.96 25.45 1.66
C ALA A 17 -39.33 26.42 2.80
N GLY A 18 -40.04 27.50 2.46
CA GLY A 18 -40.44 28.54 3.43
C GLY A 18 -39.40 29.65 3.65
N GLN A 19 -38.23 29.59 3.02
CA GLN A 19 -37.26 30.67 3.02
C GLN A 19 -37.23 31.43 1.68
N CYS A 20 -36.88 32.72 1.74
CA CYS A 20 -36.77 33.56 0.54
C CYS A 20 -35.55 33.17 -0.32
N CYS A 21 -34.48 32.67 0.32
CA CYS A 21 -33.29 32.15 -0.34
C CYS A 21 -32.96 30.75 0.19
N GLY A 22 -32.31 29.94 -0.63
CA GLY A 22 -31.71 28.67 -0.25
C GLY A 22 -30.39 28.84 0.47
N MET A 23 -29.74 27.72 0.76
CA MET A 23 -28.46 27.65 1.46
C MET A 23 -27.44 26.84 0.66
N CYS A 24 -26.16 27.17 0.82
CA CYS A 24 -25.07 26.35 0.28
C CYS A 24 -24.82 25.17 1.22
N VAL A 25 -24.92 23.96 0.68
CA VAL A 25 -24.64 22.71 1.41
C VAL A 25 -23.35 22.12 0.87
N GLN A 26 -22.41 21.75 1.74
CA GLN A 26 -21.22 21.02 1.29
C GLN A 26 -21.61 19.61 0.83
N THR A 27 -21.33 19.31 -0.43
CA THR A 27 -21.65 18.03 -1.08
C THR A 27 -20.39 17.21 -1.38
N ALA A 28 -19.21 17.81 -1.22
CA ALA A 28 -17.92 17.19 -1.48
C ALA A 28 -16.82 17.82 -0.61
N CYS A 29 -15.75 17.06 -0.35
CA CYS A 29 -14.54 17.52 0.29
C CYS A 29 -13.62 18.22 -0.72
N SER A 30 -13.05 19.36 -0.33
CA SER A 30 -12.00 20.04 -1.09
C SER A 30 -10.63 19.44 -0.77
N VAL A 31 -10.00 18.81 -1.77
CA VAL A 31 -8.66 18.24 -1.68
C VAL A 31 -7.73 19.06 -2.56
N ALA A 32 -6.56 19.45 -2.04
CA ALA A 32 -5.54 20.12 -2.84
C ALA A 32 -4.82 19.05 -3.69
N ASP A 33 -4.78 19.28 -4.99
CA ASP A 33 -4.03 18.49 -5.96
C ASP A 33 -2.58 19.00 -6.10
N GLU A 34 -1.69 18.20 -6.71
CA GLU A 34 -0.27 18.55 -6.88
C GLU A 34 -0.05 19.87 -7.63
N ASN A 35 -1.00 20.25 -8.49
CA ASN A 35 -0.99 21.51 -9.23
C ASN A 35 -1.56 22.69 -8.43
N ASN A 36 -1.73 22.57 -7.11
CA ASN A 36 -2.39 23.55 -6.25
C ASN A 36 -3.86 23.82 -6.68
N SER A 37 -4.45 22.89 -7.42
CA SER A 37 -5.85 22.92 -7.84
C SER A 37 -6.72 22.32 -6.73
N THR A 38 -7.93 22.85 -6.55
CA THR A 38 -8.89 22.26 -5.60
C THR A 38 -9.74 21.22 -6.32
N GLN A 39 -9.52 19.95 -6.00
CA GLN A 39 -10.35 18.84 -6.46
C GLN A 39 -11.49 18.58 -5.47
N CYS A 40 -12.72 18.51 -5.96
CA CYS A 40 -13.86 18.14 -5.14
C CYS A 40 -14.08 16.63 -5.18
N LYS A 41 -13.95 15.98 -4.02
CA LYS A 41 -14.21 14.55 -3.81
C LYS A 41 -15.59 14.35 -3.18
N PRO A 42 -16.51 13.61 -3.83
CA PRO A 42 -17.84 13.37 -3.26
C PRO A 42 -17.79 12.74 -1.86
N ILE A 43 -18.82 12.98 -1.06
CA ILE A 43 -18.97 12.30 0.24
C ILE A 43 -19.07 10.77 0.01
N GLY A 44 -18.29 10.01 0.77
CA GLY A 44 -18.14 8.56 0.62
C GLY A 44 -17.07 8.12 -0.36
N ASP A 45 -16.48 9.05 -1.12
CA ASP A 45 -15.36 8.73 -2.01
C ASP A 45 -14.11 8.39 -1.20
N HIS A 46 -13.37 7.39 -1.66
CA HIS A 46 -12.19 6.84 -1.01
C HIS A 46 -11.02 6.80 -1.99
N TRP A 47 -9.85 7.21 -1.51
CA TRP A 47 -8.63 7.19 -2.31
C TRP A 47 -7.42 6.84 -1.45
N GLN A 48 -6.36 6.41 -2.10
CA GLN A 48 -5.12 6.01 -1.45
C GLN A 48 -3.96 6.79 -2.05
N ASP A 49 -3.01 7.13 -1.20
CA ASP A 49 -1.70 7.68 -1.56
C ASP A 49 -0.68 6.63 -1.14
N LEU A 50 -0.18 5.89 -2.13
CA LEU A 50 0.79 4.80 -1.94
C LEU A 50 2.21 5.32 -1.66
N ASP A 51 2.49 6.59 -1.95
CA ASP A 51 3.78 7.20 -1.60
C ASP A 51 3.81 7.57 -0.11
N LYS A 52 2.68 8.02 0.44
CA LYS A 52 2.51 8.35 1.87
C LYS A 52 1.93 7.22 2.71
N CYS A 53 1.56 6.10 2.09
CA CYS A 53 0.93 4.95 2.73
C CYS A 53 -0.31 5.28 3.58
N ILE A 54 -1.17 6.12 3.03
CA ILE A 54 -2.41 6.55 3.65
C ILE A 54 -3.61 6.26 2.76
N SER A 55 -4.72 5.94 3.41
CA SER A 55 -6.06 5.92 2.84
C SER A 55 -6.82 7.14 3.34
N SER A 56 -7.58 7.76 2.46
CA SER A 56 -8.42 8.92 2.79
C SER A 56 -9.84 8.69 2.34
N ILE A 57 -10.79 9.19 3.12
CA ILE A 57 -12.22 9.14 2.83
C ILE A 57 -12.84 10.52 3.08
N CYS A 58 -13.72 10.94 2.18
CA CYS A 58 -14.53 12.13 2.41
C CYS A 58 -15.77 11.78 3.24
N VAL A 59 -15.92 12.38 4.43
CA VAL A 59 -17.04 12.15 5.33
C VAL A 59 -17.83 13.42 5.57
N ALA A 60 -19.15 13.30 5.66
CA ALA A 60 -20.02 14.38 6.12
C ALA A 60 -20.16 14.32 7.64
N ASN A 61 -19.90 15.45 8.29
CA ASN A 61 -20.07 15.58 9.74
C ASN A 61 -21.51 15.97 10.09
N PRO A 62 -21.95 15.71 11.33
CA PRO A 62 -23.28 16.10 11.80
C PRO A 62 -23.58 17.61 11.74
N ASN A 63 -22.54 18.45 11.69
CA ASN A 63 -22.66 19.91 11.57
C ASN A 63 -22.90 20.39 10.12
N GLY A 64 -23.02 19.48 9.14
CA GLY A 64 -23.22 19.82 7.74
C GLY A 64 -21.93 20.21 6.99
N HIS A 65 -20.77 20.11 7.64
CA HIS A 65 -19.47 20.25 6.96
C HIS A 65 -18.91 18.90 6.54
N THR A 66 -18.16 18.89 5.45
CA THR A 66 -17.40 17.74 4.99
C THR A 66 -15.97 17.80 5.51
N THR A 67 -15.38 16.66 5.84
CA THR A 67 -13.98 16.55 6.26
C THR A 67 -13.34 15.34 5.59
N VAL A 68 -12.06 15.47 5.26
CA VAL A 68 -11.26 14.34 4.81
C VAL A 68 -10.70 13.65 6.04
N THR A 69 -11.05 12.38 6.23
CA THR A 69 -10.43 11.54 7.25
C THR A 69 -9.33 10.72 6.61
N THR A 70 -8.11 10.85 7.14
CA THR A 70 -6.93 10.13 6.66
C THR A 70 -6.49 9.13 7.72
N ALA A 71 -6.17 7.91 7.29
CA ALA A 71 -5.67 6.84 8.14
C ALA A 71 -4.58 6.04 7.40
N PRO A 72 -3.64 5.40 8.12
CA PRO A 72 -2.70 4.48 7.50
C PRO A 72 -3.40 3.38 6.70
N ILE A 73 -2.79 2.94 5.59
CA ILE A 73 -3.32 1.80 4.83
C ILE A 73 -3.35 0.57 5.73
N THR A 74 -4.50 -0.11 5.75
CA THR A 74 -4.66 -1.37 6.47
C THR A 74 -4.31 -2.52 5.55
N CYS A 75 -3.30 -3.29 5.93
CA CYS A 75 -2.86 -4.46 5.17
C CYS A 75 -3.62 -5.72 5.61
N PRO A 76 -3.96 -6.62 4.67
CA PRO A 76 -4.50 -7.91 5.02
C PRO A 76 -3.47 -8.72 5.81
N PRO A 77 -3.90 -9.61 6.74
CA PRO A 77 -2.98 -10.50 7.42
C PRO A 77 -2.32 -11.43 6.40
N VAL A 78 -0.99 -11.36 6.30
CA VAL A 78 -0.21 -12.20 5.38
C VAL A 78 0.29 -13.43 6.13
N ALA A 79 0.01 -14.61 5.61
CA ALA A 79 0.57 -15.85 6.14
C ALA A 79 2.05 -15.95 5.75
N MET A 80 2.93 -16.27 6.71
CA MET A 80 4.32 -16.54 6.42
C MET A 80 4.43 -17.81 5.56
N PRO A 81 5.09 -17.76 4.39
CA PRO A 81 5.25 -18.92 3.54
C PRO A 81 6.28 -19.89 4.13
N THR A 82 6.12 -21.18 3.83
CA THR A 82 7.20 -22.16 4.03
C THR A 82 8.04 -22.23 2.76
N CYS A 83 9.28 -21.74 2.83
CA CYS A 83 10.22 -21.85 1.71
C CYS A 83 10.80 -23.27 1.61
N THR A 84 11.16 -23.68 0.39
CA THR A 84 11.92 -24.92 0.17
C THR A 84 13.28 -24.86 0.86
N PRO A 85 13.90 -26.01 1.19
CA PRO A 85 15.28 -26.04 1.65
C PRO A 85 16.18 -25.20 0.75
N CYS A 86 17.14 -24.49 1.36
CA CYS A 86 18.02 -23.46 0.77
C CYS A 86 17.43 -22.09 0.48
N TYR A 87 16.16 -21.85 0.76
CA TYR A 87 15.58 -20.52 0.61
C TYR A 87 15.22 -19.98 1.98
N LYS A 88 15.52 -18.70 2.20
CA LYS A 88 15.06 -17.96 3.37
C LYS A 88 13.90 -17.05 2.99
N ILE A 89 13.05 -16.80 3.98
CA ILE A 89 11.99 -15.80 3.85
C ILE A 89 12.67 -14.43 3.87
N ALA A 90 12.44 -13.64 2.83
CA ALA A 90 12.75 -12.21 2.82
C ALA A 90 11.45 -11.41 2.73
N THR A 91 11.49 -10.21 3.29
CA THR A 91 10.40 -9.25 3.31
C THR A 91 10.62 -8.19 2.22
N TYR A 92 9.56 -7.82 1.54
CA TYR A 92 9.56 -6.68 0.63
C TYR A 92 8.27 -5.88 0.79
N THR A 93 8.31 -4.59 0.50
CA THR A 93 7.14 -3.72 0.56
C THR A 93 6.57 -3.55 -0.83
N GLU A 94 5.28 -3.83 -0.98
CA GLU A 94 4.52 -3.60 -2.21
C GLU A 94 3.16 -3.01 -1.82
N ASP A 95 2.78 -1.90 -2.45
CA ASP A 95 1.55 -1.16 -2.16
C ASP A 95 1.38 -0.85 -0.66
N CYS A 96 2.46 -0.37 -0.02
CA CYS A 96 2.52 -0.07 1.42
C CYS A 96 2.34 -1.26 2.37
N CYS A 97 2.24 -2.46 1.84
CA CYS A 97 2.10 -3.68 2.62
C CYS A 97 3.35 -4.53 2.53
N GLU A 98 3.77 -5.05 3.69
CA GLU A 98 4.84 -6.03 3.75
C GLU A 98 4.35 -7.36 3.16
N LYS A 99 5.15 -7.93 2.26
CA LYS A 99 4.94 -9.22 1.64
C LYS A 99 6.20 -10.06 1.82
N TYR A 100 6.05 -11.36 1.60
CA TYR A 100 7.12 -12.34 1.76
C TYR A 100 7.45 -12.98 0.42
N HIS A 101 8.73 -13.20 0.16
CA HIS A 101 9.21 -14.05 -0.91
C HIS A 101 10.35 -14.95 -0.44
N CYS A 102 10.55 -16.06 -1.15
CA CYS A 102 11.65 -16.97 -0.89
C CYS A 102 12.84 -16.55 -1.74
N ILE A 103 13.92 -16.14 -1.10
CA ILE A 103 15.19 -15.84 -1.77
C ILE A 103 16.21 -16.92 -1.45
N PRO A 104 17.19 -17.17 -2.34
CA PRO A 104 18.30 -18.06 -2.01
C PRO A 104 18.93 -17.66 -0.67
N ASP A 105 19.12 -18.64 0.19
CA ASP A 105 19.88 -18.48 1.41
C ASP A 105 21.37 -18.69 1.13
N ASP A 106 22.22 -18.28 2.07
CA ASP A 106 23.68 -18.38 1.96
C ASP A 106 24.15 -19.80 2.31
N VAL A 107 23.60 -20.80 1.61
CA VAL A 107 23.88 -22.23 1.77
C VAL A 107 23.98 -22.92 0.42
N CYS A 108 24.76 -24.00 0.35
CA CYS A 108 24.83 -24.81 -0.87
C CYS A 108 23.74 -25.88 -0.87
N CYS A 109 22.90 -25.85 -1.91
CA CYS A 109 21.91 -26.89 -2.16
C CYS A 109 22.54 -28.10 -2.82
N LEU A 110 22.40 -29.25 -2.18
CA LEU A 110 22.65 -30.52 -2.83
C LEU A 110 21.34 -31.05 -3.43
N SER A 111 21.43 -32.01 -4.34
CA SER A 111 20.26 -32.69 -4.89
C SER A 111 19.42 -33.31 -3.77
N GLY A 112 18.27 -32.72 -3.45
CA GLY A 112 17.37 -33.16 -2.38
C GLY A 112 17.31 -32.19 -1.19
N PRO A 113 16.97 -32.65 0.03
CA PRO A 113 16.81 -31.79 1.21
C PRO A 113 18.15 -31.44 1.90
N ALA A 114 19.29 -31.91 1.37
CA ALA A 114 20.58 -31.75 1.99
C ALA A 114 21.14 -30.34 1.73
N ILE A 115 21.48 -29.64 2.81
CA ILE A 115 22.08 -28.31 2.81
C ILE A 115 23.50 -28.38 3.36
N LYS A 116 24.40 -27.56 2.82
CA LYS A 116 25.77 -27.37 3.33
C LYS A 116 26.02 -25.92 3.70
N LEU A 117 26.59 -25.71 4.88
CA LEU A 117 26.93 -24.38 5.36
C LEU A 117 28.20 -23.85 4.67
N PRO A 118 28.36 -22.53 4.54
CA PRO A 118 29.57 -21.93 4.02
C PRO A 118 30.83 -22.46 4.72
N GLY A 119 31.80 -22.94 3.93
CA GLY A 119 33.04 -23.51 4.42
C GLY A 119 33.00 -25.02 4.69
N GLU A 120 31.83 -25.66 4.71
CA GLU A 120 31.76 -27.13 4.82
C GLU A 120 32.28 -27.80 3.55
N THR A 121 33.10 -28.83 3.75
CA THR A 121 33.54 -29.76 2.70
C THR A 121 32.74 -31.06 2.75
N TRP A 122 32.53 -31.66 1.58
CA TRP A 122 31.95 -32.99 1.46
C TRP A 122 32.51 -33.71 0.23
N GLU A 123 32.56 -35.04 0.30
CA GLU A 123 32.95 -35.89 -0.82
C GLU A 123 31.70 -36.56 -1.40
N PRO A 124 31.13 -36.06 -2.52
CA PRO A 124 29.98 -36.71 -3.15
C PRO A 124 30.34 -38.09 -3.74
N ASP A 125 31.60 -38.34 -4.05
CA ASP A 125 32.13 -39.62 -4.53
C ASP A 125 33.63 -39.77 -4.20
N ALA A 126 34.24 -40.91 -4.56
CA ALA A 126 35.64 -41.21 -4.27
C ALA A 126 36.68 -40.35 -5.05
N CYS A 127 36.23 -39.50 -5.97
CA CYS A 127 37.08 -38.72 -6.87
C CYS A 127 36.91 -37.20 -6.71
N ASN A 128 35.84 -36.76 -6.08
CA ASN A 128 35.47 -35.35 -5.96
C ASN A 128 35.37 -34.95 -4.49
N GLU A 129 36.06 -33.88 -4.11
CA GLU A 129 35.84 -33.14 -2.87
C GLU A 129 35.24 -31.78 -3.24
N CYS A 130 34.10 -31.46 -2.64
CA CYS A 130 33.38 -30.21 -2.87
C CYS A 130 33.41 -29.37 -1.59
N GLN A 131 33.54 -28.06 -1.75
CA GLN A 131 33.47 -27.10 -0.65
C GLN A 131 32.37 -26.08 -0.92
N CYS A 132 31.55 -25.78 0.09
CA CYS A 132 30.54 -24.75 -0.04
C CYS A 132 31.20 -23.37 0.04
N THR A 133 31.06 -22.57 -1.02
CA THR A 133 31.58 -21.19 -1.05
C THR A 133 30.44 -20.21 -1.31
N ASN A 134 30.52 -19.01 -0.74
CA ASN A 134 29.50 -17.96 -0.88
C ASN A 134 29.44 -17.34 -2.30
N ASN A 135 30.23 -17.85 -3.25
CA ASN A 135 30.19 -17.36 -4.62
C ASN A 135 29.04 -18.04 -5.38
N MET A 136 27.90 -17.38 -5.41
CA MET A 136 26.88 -17.62 -6.43
C MET A 136 27.45 -17.26 -7.81
N ASN A 137 28.26 -18.13 -8.40
CA ASN A 137 28.53 -18.06 -9.83
C ASN A 137 27.26 -18.55 -10.56
N HIS A 138 26.31 -17.63 -10.75
CA HIS A 138 25.32 -17.73 -11.81
C HIS A 138 26.07 -17.61 -13.15
N THR A 139 26.63 -18.71 -13.64
CA THR A 139 26.96 -18.84 -15.06
C THR A 139 25.72 -19.37 -15.76
N SER A 140 25.02 -18.46 -16.43
CA SER A 140 23.98 -18.71 -17.45
C SER A 140 24.47 -19.59 -18.59
#